data_AF-A0A7U2F8Q9-F1
#
_entry.id   AF-A0A7U2F8Q9-F1
#
_cell.length_a   1.000
_cell.length_b   1.000
_cell.length_c   1.000
_cell.angle_alpha   90.00
_cell.angle_beta   90.00
_cell.angle_gamma   90.00
#
_symmetry.space_group_name_H-M   'P 1'
#
loop_
_entity.id
_entity.type
_entity.pdbx_description
1 polymer ?
#
loop_
_entity_poly.entity_id
_entity_poly.type
_entity_poly.pdbx_seq_one_letter_code
_entity_poly.pdbx_strand_id
1 'polypeptide(L)'
;MTPWYRKSALTTYRKRKMYDRTSEQLATRRVTRASAKADLSTAQTPAASQKFESKSRKKQKAKAKSDSTLNDPETTPEQKKRPEAKSSAQPDSLASPANYATLSITSELVKMPIQCHSYTPPTKSTSPILIFTHGAGGTLSAPAVVNFCTGFSRTSPITAFQGSMNLASRVKSFLACIHHISSGKKLALGGRSMGARAAVIAAMESAEDEVELVLVSYPLKGPKEVRSQILLDLPGKVRVLFVVGERDAMCPLDLLEEVRGEMKARSQLVVVSGADHGMHTKPARVERECGEETGRLAAEWLAGNVADAVTYVGEEG
;
A
#
# COMPACT_ATOMS: atom_id res chain seq x y z
N MET A 1 -37.30 -47.76 3.64
CA MET A 1 -37.25 -47.76 2.16
C MET A 1 -36.85 -46.38 1.66
N THR A 2 -36.48 -46.31 0.39
CA THR A 2 -35.84 -45.25 -0.42
C THR A 2 -36.35 -43.78 -0.28
N PRO A 3 -35.56 -42.79 -0.75
CA PRO A 3 -35.67 -41.39 -0.31
C PRO A 3 -36.23 -40.41 -1.37
N TRP A 4 -36.46 -39.15 -0.97
CA TRP A 4 -36.66 -38.05 -1.91
C TRP A 4 -35.36 -37.28 -2.19
N TYR A 5 -35.07 -37.10 -3.48
CA TYR A 5 -33.87 -36.45 -4.00
C TYR A 5 -34.30 -35.18 -4.75
N ARG A 6 -33.63 -34.04 -4.53
CA ARG A 6 -33.70 -32.89 -5.46
C ARG A 6 -32.30 -32.40 -5.79
N LYS A 7 -32.00 -32.29 -7.08
CA LYS A 7 -30.73 -31.81 -7.63
C LYS A 7 -30.90 -30.41 -8.22
N SER A 8 -29.82 -29.64 -8.14
CA SER A 8 -29.34 -28.66 -9.13
C SER A 8 -30.24 -27.48 -9.54
N ALA A 9 -29.68 -26.28 -9.39
CA ALA A 9 -29.86 -25.18 -10.33
C ALA A 9 -28.50 -24.51 -10.59
N LEU A 10 -27.76 -24.98 -11.60
CA LEU A 10 -26.53 -24.35 -12.09
C LEU A 10 -26.86 -23.09 -12.90
N THR A 11 -26.69 -21.91 -12.31
CA THR A 11 -26.86 -20.63 -13.03
C THR A 11 -25.54 -20.17 -13.63
N THR A 12 -25.41 -20.24 -14.96
CA THR A 12 -24.19 -19.83 -15.69
C THR A 12 -24.23 -18.35 -16.06
N TYR A 13 -23.37 -17.54 -15.42
CA TYR A 13 -23.32 -16.10 -15.70
C TYR A 13 -22.59 -15.78 -17.02
N ARG A 14 -23.35 -15.55 -18.09
CA ARG A 14 -22.83 -15.17 -19.41
C ARG A 14 -22.45 -13.69 -19.45
N LYS A 15 -21.17 -13.39 -19.71
CA LYS A 15 -20.71 -12.03 -20.08
C LYS A 15 -21.51 -11.50 -21.27
N ARG A 16 -22.05 -10.28 -21.18
CA ARG A 16 -22.45 -9.48 -22.34
C ARG A 16 -21.61 -8.21 -22.42
N LYS A 17 -20.88 -8.09 -23.51
CA LYS A 17 -20.23 -6.85 -23.95
C LYS A 17 -21.20 -6.20 -24.93
N MET A 18 -21.66 -4.98 -24.65
CA MET A 18 -22.46 -4.20 -25.59
C MET A 18 -21.66 -2.97 -25.99
N TYR A 19 -21.50 -2.80 -27.30
CA TYR A 19 -20.91 -1.62 -27.92
C TYR A 19 -21.47 -1.59 -29.34
N ASP A 20 -22.46 -0.74 -29.59
CA ASP A 20 -22.74 -0.30 -30.94
C ASP A 20 -23.27 1.13 -30.97
N ARG A 21 -23.18 1.75 -32.13
CA ARG A 21 -23.55 3.13 -32.42
C ARG A 21 -24.87 3.11 -33.17
N THR A 22 -25.79 3.98 -32.78
CA THR A 22 -26.74 4.57 -33.74
C THR A 22 -26.52 6.07 -33.75
N SER A 23 -26.46 6.63 -34.96
CA SER A 23 -26.25 8.04 -35.22
C SER A 23 -27.36 8.54 -36.11
N GLU A 24 -28.07 9.58 -35.68
CA GLU A 24 -29.03 10.27 -36.51
C GLU A 24 -28.74 11.78 -36.49
N GLN A 25 -29.04 12.46 -37.59
CA GLN A 25 -28.50 13.78 -37.92
C GLN A 25 -29.53 14.87 -37.70
N LEU A 26 -29.10 16.08 -37.30
CA LEU A 26 -29.91 17.28 -37.48
C LEU A 26 -29.05 18.53 -37.77
N ALA A 27 -29.59 19.37 -38.65
CA ALA A 27 -29.24 20.77 -38.92
C ALA A 27 -27.76 21.13 -39.22
N THR A 28 -27.45 21.26 -40.51
CA THR A 28 -26.29 22.03 -40.99
C THR A 28 -26.51 23.55 -40.86
N ARG A 29 -25.47 24.29 -40.47
CA ARG A 29 -25.17 25.64 -41.01
C ARG A 29 -23.73 26.05 -40.67
N ARG A 30 -22.90 26.21 -41.71
CA ARG A 30 -21.63 26.96 -41.64
C ARG A 30 -21.88 28.39 -42.10
N VAL A 31 -21.27 29.36 -41.44
CA VAL A 31 -21.04 30.71 -41.99
C VAL A 31 -19.56 31.03 -41.78
N THR A 32 -18.92 31.57 -42.81
CA THR A 32 -17.50 31.96 -42.80
C THR A 32 -17.36 33.43 -43.14
N ARG A 33 -16.59 34.17 -42.33
CA ARG A 33 -15.60 35.14 -42.82
C ARG A 33 -14.66 35.58 -41.71
N ALA A 34 -13.58 36.25 -42.11
CA ALA A 34 -12.56 36.80 -41.23
C ALA A 34 -12.25 38.26 -41.61
N SER A 35 -11.43 38.89 -40.77
CA SER A 35 -10.63 40.11 -41.02
C SER A 35 -11.27 41.49 -40.76
N ALA A 36 -10.35 42.43 -40.51
CA ALA A 36 -10.46 43.90 -40.42
C ALA A 36 -10.60 44.55 -39.02
N LYS A 37 -9.44 45.03 -38.54
CA LYS A 37 -9.24 46.27 -37.75
C LYS A 37 -9.95 47.49 -38.39
N ALA A 38 -10.19 48.63 -37.75
CA ALA A 38 -10.27 49.07 -36.33
C ALA A 38 -10.80 50.54 -36.39
N ASP A 39 -10.36 51.62 -35.73
CA ASP A 39 -9.34 51.92 -34.70
C ASP A 39 -9.61 53.34 -34.11
N LEU A 40 -8.90 53.74 -33.04
CA LEU A 40 -8.77 55.12 -32.49
C LEU A 40 -10.04 55.82 -31.94
N SER A 41 -9.97 56.78 -31.01
CA SER A 41 -8.96 57.16 -29.97
C SER A 41 -9.71 58.00 -28.89
N THR A 42 -9.15 58.44 -27.76
CA THR A 42 -7.77 58.54 -27.21
C THR A 42 -7.89 58.25 -25.68
N ALA A 43 -7.13 58.65 -24.64
CA ALA A 43 -5.89 59.37 -24.28
C ALA A 43 -5.58 58.96 -22.79
N GLN A 44 -4.46 59.24 -22.11
CA GLN A 44 -3.22 59.97 -22.39
C GLN A 44 -2.04 59.36 -21.57
N THR A 45 -0.91 60.07 -21.44
CA THR A 45 0.19 59.85 -20.46
C THR A 45 0.92 61.20 -20.26
N PRO A 46 1.86 61.42 -19.30
CA PRO A 46 3.16 60.72 -19.13
C PRO A 46 3.54 60.45 -17.64
N ALA A 47 4.75 60.02 -17.26
CA ALA A 47 5.61 58.93 -17.75
C ALA A 47 6.81 58.76 -16.78
N ALA A 48 7.31 57.53 -16.58
CA ALA A 48 8.65 57.27 -16.04
C ALA A 48 9.11 55.87 -16.46
N SER A 49 10.38 55.71 -16.84
CA SER A 49 10.91 54.49 -17.44
C SER A 49 12.25 54.09 -16.83
N GLN A 50 12.48 52.79 -16.65
CA GLN A 50 13.79 52.20 -16.92
C GLN A 50 13.69 50.69 -17.21
N LYS A 51 14.35 50.26 -18.29
CA LYS A 51 14.70 48.86 -18.56
C LYS A 51 16.20 48.68 -18.34
N PHE A 52 16.63 47.49 -17.95
CA PHE A 52 18.00 47.04 -18.17
C PHE A 52 18.01 45.62 -18.74
N GLU A 53 18.75 45.44 -19.84
CA GLU A 53 18.91 44.16 -20.52
C GLU A 53 20.27 44.17 -21.25
N SER A 54 21.24 43.37 -20.80
CA SER A 54 22.55 43.32 -21.49
C SER A 54 23.35 42.02 -21.29
N LYS A 55 23.29 41.17 -22.33
CA LYS A 55 24.42 40.51 -23.01
C LYS A 55 25.44 39.69 -22.19
N SER A 56 25.35 38.37 -22.43
CA SER A 56 26.40 37.34 -22.31
C SER A 56 27.84 37.78 -22.69
N ARG A 57 28.84 37.17 -22.02
CA ARG A 57 30.20 37.00 -22.56
C ARG A 57 30.88 35.71 -22.07
N LYS A 58 31.24 34.82 -23.02
CA LYS A 58 32.18 33.71 -22.78
C LYS A 58 33.61 34.24 -22.61
N LYS A 59 34.45 33.53 -21.85
CA LYS A 59 35.91 33.53 -22.06
C LYS A 59 36.53 32.19 -21.62
N GLN A 60 37.18 31.51 -22.56
CA GLN A 60 38.17 30.46 -22.31
C GLN A 60 39.56 31.03 -22.62
N LYS A 61 40.60 30.57 -21.91
CA LYS A 61 41.94 30.35 -22.49
C LYS A 61 42.72 29.35 -21.64
N ALA A 62 43.87 28.88 -22.13
CA ALA A 62 44.46 27.61 -21.69
C ALA A 62 45.99 27.61 -21.56
N LYS A 63 46.48 26.79 -20.62
CA LYS A 63 47.56 25.78 -20.73
C LYS A 63 48.91 26.14 -21.38
N ALA A 64 49.96 26.15 -20.55
CA ALA A 64 51.34 25.65 -20.82
C ALA A 64 51.91 25.20 -19.44
N LYS A 65 52.65 24.11 -19.20
CA LYS A 65 53.36 23.04 -19.96
C LYS A 65 54.88 23.20 -20.16
N SER A 66 55.64 22.52 -19.29
CA SER A 66 57.00 21.97 -19.46
C SER A 66 57.16 20.87 -18.38
N ASP A 67 57.31 19.57 -18.69
CA ASP A 67 58.54 18.84 -19.11
C ASP A 67 59.50 18.52 -17.93
N SER A 68 60.17 17.35 -17.84
CA SER A 68 60.36 16.26 -18.83
C SER A 68 60.72 14.88 -18.21
N THR A 69 60.66 13.80 -19.03
CA THR A 69 61.58 12.60 -19.08
C THR A 69 61.69 11.63 -17.87
N LEU A 70 61.88 10.29 -17.99
CA LEU A 70 61.95 9.33 -19.14
C LEU A 70 61.81 7.84 -18.68
N ASN A 71 61.60 6.93 -19.66
CA ASN A 71 61.87 5.46 -19.69
C ASN A 71 61.00 4.44 -18.91
N ASP A 72 60.25 3.63 -19.68
CA ASP A 72 60.09 2.17 -19.48
C ASP A 72 61.30 1.40 -20.12
N PRO A 73 61.45 0.07 -19.95
CA PRO A 73 60.75 -0.86 -20.84
C PRO A 73 60.19 -2.16 -20.20
N GLU A 74 58.96 -2.50 -20.62
CA GLU A 74 58.48 -3.83 -21.01
C GLU A 74 58.98 -5.12 -20.29
N THR A 75 58.07 -5.82 -19.61
CA THR A 75 58.03 -7.31 -19.61
C THR A 75 56.68 -7.88 -19.13
N THR A 76 56.27 -9.01 -19.71
CA THR A 76 55.12 -9.87 -19.32
C THR A 76 55.46 -11.32 -19.69
N PRO A 77 54.77 -12.38 -19.22
CA PRO A 77 53.70 -12.42 -18.20
C PRO A 77 53.92 -13.51 -17.11
N GLU A 78 53.10 -13.53 -16.05
CA GLU A 78 52.80 -14.79 -15.34
C GLU A 78 51.44 -14.76 -14.63
N GLN A 79 50.75 -15.92 -14.60
CA GLN A 79 49.50 -16.12 -13.84
C GLN A 79 49.80 -16.78 -12.49
N LYS A 80 49.26 -16.27 -11.36
CA LYS A 80 49.27 -17.02 -10.08
C LYS A 80 47.97 -16.87 -9.26
N LYS A 81 47.22 -17.97 -9.30
CA LYS A 81 46.17 -18.50 -8.40
C LYS A 81 45.59 -17.61 -7.28
N ARG A 82 44.27 -17.45 -7.36
CA ARG A 82 43.32 -17.15 -6.26
C ARG A 82 43.46 -18.13 -5.06
N PRO A 83 43.53 -17.64 -3.80
CA PRO A 83 43.22 -18.43 -2.61
C PRO A 83 41.71 -18.51 -2.35
N GLU A 84 41.27 -19.55 -1.65
CA GLU A 84 39.86 -19.85 -1.41
C GLU A 84 39.32 -19.23 -0.12
N ALA A 85 38.01 -18.97 -0.06
CA ALA A 85 37.36 -18.41 1.12
C ALA A 85 37.16 -19.48 2.20
N LYS A 86 37.64 -19.22 3.41
CA LYS A 86 37.29 -20.02 4.60
C LYS A 86 36.14 -19.37 5.37
N SER A 87 35.19 -20.21 5.79
CA SER A 87 34.10 -19.82 6.68
C SER A 87 34.60 -19.61 8.11
N SER A 88 34.07 -18.60 8.80
CA SER A 88 34.14 -18.47 10.26
C SER A 88 32.94 -17.68 10.81
N ALA A 89 32.09 -18.39 11.56
CA ALA A 89 31.10 -17.93 12.55
C ALA A 89 30.45 -16.52 12.42
N GLN A 90 29.12 -16.50 12.32
CA GLN A 90 28.34 -15.35 12.84
C GLN A 90 28.32 -15.39 14.38
N PRO A 91 28.21 -14.25 15.09
CA PRO A 91 27.91 -14.23 16.50
C PRO A 91 26.42 -14.52 16.74
N ASP A 92 26.12 -15.48 17.62
CA ASP A 92 24.74 -15.78 18.03
C ASP A 92 24.14 -14.61 18.81
N SER A 93 23.20 -13.89 18.20
CA SER A 93 22.40 -12.90 18.93
C SER A 93 21.35 -13.62 19.79
N LEU A 94 21.34 -13.32 21.10
CA LEU A 94 20.31 -13.75 22.05
C LEU A 94 18.95 -13.12 21.72
N ALA A 95 18.30 -13.65 20.69
CA ALA A 95 16.93 -13.30 20.34
C ALA A 95 15.98 -13.86 21.41
N SER A 96 15.08 -13.02 21.92
CA SER A 96 13.92 -13.52 22.66
C SER A 96 13.08 -14.44 21.76
N PRO A 97 12.46 -15.50 22.29
CA PRO A 97 11.66 -16.43 21.49
C PRO A 97 10.58 -15.67 20.72
N ALA A 98 10.39 -16.02 19.45
CA ALA A 98 9.42 -15.36 18.59
C ALA A 98 8.00 -15.59 19.10
N ASN A 99 7.22 -14.52 19.27
CA ASN A 99 5.82 -14.56 19.72
C ASN A 99 4.83 -15.07 18.64
N TYR A 100 5.28 -15.95 17.74
CA TYR A 100 4.50 -16.51 16.65
C TYR A 100 4.93 -17.94 16.32
N ALA A 101 3.99 -18.74 15.81
CA ALA A 101 4.27 -20.03 15.18
C ALA A 101 4.39 -19.86 13.65
N THR A 102 5.34 -20.55 13.01
CA THR A 102 5.46 -20.56 11.55
C THR A 102 4.48 -21.57 10.94
N LEU A 103 3.76 -21.14 9.89
CA LEU A 103 2.82 -21.96 9.11
C LEU A 103 3.18 -21.85 7.61
N SER A 104 3.00 -22.94 6.86
CA SER A 104 3.22 -22.99 5.41
C SER A 104 1.95 -23.46 4.71
N ILE A 105 1.31 -22.58 3.94
CA ILE A 105 0.02 -22.85 3.27
C ILE A 105 0.26 -23.21 1.80
N THR A 106 -0.19 -24.40 1.39
CA THR A 106 -0.23 -24.83 -0.01
C THR A 106 -1.62 -24.60 -0.61
N SER A 107 -1.67 -24.20 -1.89
CA SER A 107 -2.91 -23.99 -2.64
C SER A 107 -2.63 -23.92 -4.13
N GLU A 108 -3.51 -24.47 -4.97
CA GLU A 108 -3.42 -24.41 -6.44
C GLU A 108 -3.44 -22.98 -7.01
N LEU A 109 -3.90 -22.00 -6.23
CA LEU A 109 -3.90 -20.58 -6.59
C LEU A 109 -2.48 -19.98 -6.68
N VAL A 110 -1.48 -20.61 -6.07
CA VAL A 110 -0.10 -20.11 -5.95
C VAL A 110 0.93 -21.17 -6.35
N LYS A 111 2.06 -20.75 -6.94
CA LYS A 111 3.10 -21.68 -7.41
C LYS A 111 4.02 -22.21 -6.31
N MET A 112 4.08 -21.54 -5.16
CA MET A 112 4.98 -21.84 -4.05
C MET A 112 4.20 -21.80 -2.72
N PRO A 113 4.58 -22.59 -1.71
CA PRO A 113 3.93 -22.56 -0.39
C PRO A 113 4.07 -21.19 0.28
N ILE A 114 2.96 -20.63 0.76
CA ILE A 114 2.90 -19.31 1.39
C ILE A 114 3.42 -19.43 2.81
N GLN A 115 4.54 -18.76 3.11
CA GLN A 115 5.09 -18.72 4.47
C GLN A 115 4.34 -17.68 5.31
N CYS A 116 3.92 -18.08 6.50
CA CYS A 116 3.07 -17.31 7.40
C CYS A 116 3.61 -17.34 8.83
N HIS A 117 3.46 -16.23 9.55
CA HIS A 117 3.62 -16.15 10.99
C HIS A 117 2.23 -16.04 11.62
N SER A 118 1.86 -17.00 12.47
CA SER A 118 0.59 -17.04 13.21
C SER A 118 0.84 -16.60 14.64
N TYR A 119 0.26 -15.46 15.02
CA TYR A 119 0.31 -14.92 16.37
C TYR A 119 -1.04 -15.21 17.05
N THR A 120 -1.01 -15.85 18.22
CA THR A 120 -2.21 -16.27 18.95
C THR A 120 -2.26 -15.60 20.33
N PRO A 121 -3.43 -15.08 20.76
CA PRO A 121 -3.56 -14.52 22.11
C PRO A 121 -3.33 -15.56 23.20
N PRO A 122 -2.85 -15.13 24.39
CA PRO A 122 -2.60 -16.01 25.54
C PRO A 122 -3.89 -16.59 26.13
N THR A 123 -5.04 -15.99 25.81
CA THR A 123 -6.39 -16.46 26.18
C THR A 123 -7.16 -16.88 24.91
N LYS A 124 -8.18 -17.73 25.07
CA LYS A 124 -9.08 -18.09 23.97
C LYS A 124 -9.84 -16.84 23.50
N SER A 125 -9.68 -16.49 22.23
CA SER A 125 -10.40 -15.39 21.59
C SER A 125 -11.57 -15.92 20.75
N THR A 126 -12.68 -15.17 20.75
CA THR A 126 -13.86 -15.38 19.90
C THR A 126 -13.89 -14.42 18.70
N SER A 127 -12.93 -13.50 18.61
CA SER A 127 -12.82 -12.50 17.54
C SER A 127 -12.52 -13.12 16.17
N PRO A 128 -12.84 -12.42 15.06
CA PRO A 128 -12.39 -12.81 13.73
C PRO A 128 -10.87 -13.01 13.65
N ILE A 129 -10.42 -13.96 12.82
CA ILE A 129 -8.99 -14.09 12.51
C ILE A 129 -8.63 -13.03 11.46
N LEU A 130 -7.63 -12.20 11.74
CA LEU A 130 -7.07 -11.27 10.76
C LEU A 130 -6.02 -11.97 9.89
N ILE A 131 -6.25 -12.02 8.58
CA ILE A 131 -5.24 -12.40 7.59
C ILE A 131 -4.52 -11.12 7.16
N PHE A 132 -3.20 -11.04 7.36
CA PHE A 132 -2.42 -9.82 7.17
C PHE A 132 -1.25 -9.98 6.18
N THR A 133 -0.80 -8.91 5.53
CA THR A 133 0.49 -8.93 4.79
C THR A 133 1.20 -7.58 4.77
N HIS A 134 2.53 -7.63 4.69
CA HIS A 134 3.45 -6.49 4.73
C HIS A 134 3.41 -5.60 3.46
N GLY A 135 4.12 -4.47 3.49
CA GLY A 135 4.28 -3.58 2.32
C GLY A 135 5.11 -4.16 1.17
N ALA A 136 5.23 -3.38 0.09
CA ALA A 136 6.16 -3.68 -1.00
C ALA A 136 7.62 -3.70 -0.48
N GLY A 137 8.45 -4.60 -1.01
CA GLY A 137 9.86 -4.78 -0.62
C GLY A 137 10.10 -5.36 0.78
N GLY A 138 9.12 -5.30 1.69
CA GLY A 138 9.25 -5.76 3.06
C GLY A 138 9.16 -7.28 3.25
N THR A 139 9.23 -7.66 4.52
CA THR A 139 9.13 -9.05 5.02
C THR A 139 8.16 -9.11 6.22
N LEU A 140 7.88 -10.32 6.71
CA LEU A 140 7.23 -10.53 8.01
C LEU A 140 8.05 -10.07 9.22
N SER A 141 9.35 -9.79 9.05
CA SER A 141 10.26 -9.29 10.10
C SER A 141 10.42 -7.75 10.11
N ALA A 142 9.72 -7.02 9.24
CA ALA A 142 9.75 -5.56 9.25
C ALA A 142 9.12 -5.00 10.55
N PRO A 143 9.74 -4.04 11.28
CA PRO A 143 9.27 -3.59 12.60
C PRO A 143 7.80 -3.18 12.65
N ALA A 144 7.33 -2.35 11.71
CA ALA A 144 5.92 -1.93 11.63
C ALA A 144 4.92 -3.10 11.43
N VAL A 145 5.38 -4.26 10.94
CA VAL A 145 4.56 -5.48 10.84
C VAL A 145 4.61 -6.25 12.17
N VAL A 146 5.81 -6.43 12.74
CA VAL A 146 6.00 -7.15 14.01
C VAL A 146 5.30 -6.44 15.17
N ASN A 147 5.42 -5.12 15.27
CA ASN A 147 4.78 -4.32 16.32
C ASN A 147 3.25 -4.45 16.22
N PHE A 148 2.69 -4.25 15.02
CA PHE A 148 1.26 -4.37 14.76
C PHE A 148 0.71 -5.76 15.06
N CYS A 149 1.40 -6.82 14.60
CA CYS A 149 0.99 -8.19 14.89
C CYS A 149 1.08 -8.50 16.40
N THR A 150 2.14 -8.05 17.07
CA THR A 150 2.32 -8.23 18.53
C THR A 150 1.18 -7.57 19.29
N GLY A 151 0.89 -6.30 18.99
CA GLY A 151 -0.21 -5.53 19.58
C GLY A 151 -1.59 -6.16 19.37
N PHE A 152 -1.92 -6.51 18.13
CA PHE A 152 -3.16 -7.17 17.76
C PHE A 152 -3.32 -8.52 18.46
N SER A 153 -2.23 -9.29 18.53
CA SER A 153 -2.21 -10.63 19.15
C SER A 153 -2.42 -10.63 20.67
N ARG A 154 -2.50 -9.46 21.32
CA ARG A 154 -2.85 -9.37 22.75
C ARG A 154 -4.28 -9.84 23.04
N THR A 155 -5.21 -9.71 22.08
CA THR A 155 -6.63 -10.08 22.26
C THR A 155 -7.24 -10.88 21.10
N SER A 156 -6.70 -10.78 19.87
CA SER A 156 -7.28 -11.42 18.69
C SER A 156 -6.21 -12.13 17.83
N PRO A 157 -6.51 -13.29 17.21
CA PRO A 157 -5.55 -14.05 16.42
C PRO A 157 -5.26 -13.40 15.05
N ILE A 158 -3.98 -13.35 14.65
CA ILE A 158 -3.52 -12.78 13.38
C ILE A 158 -2.53 -13.69 12.67
N THR A 159 -2.80 -13.99 11.40
CA THR A 159 -1.92 -14.76 10.51
C THR A 159 -1.36 -13.82 9.45
N ALA A 160 -0.10 -13.41 9.62
CA ALA A 160 0.60 -12.56 8.69
C ALA A 160 1.38 -13.39 7.65
N PHE A 161 1.16 -13.17 6.36
CA PHE A 161 1.81 -13.94 5.28
C PHE A 161 2.84 -13.15 4.46
N GLN A 162 3.89 -13.84 4.03
CA GLN A 162 4.96 -13.30 3.17
C GLN A 162 4.46 -13.17 1.73
N GLY A 163 4.14 -11.94 1.31
CA GLY A 163 3.67 -11.62 -0.02
C GLY A 163 4.81 -11.27 -0.99
N SER A 164 4.61 -11.56 -2.27
CA SER A 164 5.59 -11.23 -3.33
C SER A 164 5.53 -9.75 -3.75
N MET A 165 6.39 -9.33 -4.67
CA MET A 165 6.34 -7.99 -5.27
C MET A 165 5.17 -7.78 -6.26
N ASN A 166 4.39 -8.81 -6.58
CA ASN A 166 3.27 -8.72 -7.52
C ASN A 166 1.93 -8.63 -6.78
N LEU A 167 1.16 -7.58 -7.06
CA LEU A 167 -0.13 -7.31 -6.42
C LEU A 167 -1.15 -8.44 -6.64
N ALA A 168 -1.29 -8.94 -7.87
CA ALA A 168 -2.22 -10.02 -8.19
C ALA A 168 -1.78 -11.37 -7.58
N SER A 169 -0.47 -11.60 -7.41
CA SER A 169 0.01 -12.75 -6.62
C SER A 169 -0.37 -12.64 -5.15
N ARG A 170 -0.34 -11.44 -4.54
CA ARG A 170 -0.79 -11.24 -3.16
C ARG A 170 -2.28 -11.48 -2.99
N VAL A 171 -3.11 -11.04 -3.95
CA VAL A 171 -4.55 -11.33 -3.95
C VAL A 171 -4.79 -12.84 -3.97
N LYS A 172 -4.09 -13.58 -4.82
CA LYS A 172 -4.14 -15.05 -4.82
C LYS A 172 -3.65 -15.69 -3.52
N SER A 173 -2.64 -15.10 -2.87
CA SER A 173 -2.21 -15.52 -1.53
C SER A 173 -3.28 -15.26 -0.47
N PHE A 174 -3.99 -14.12 -0.50
CA PHE A 174 -5.13 -13.88 0.39
C PHE A 174 -6.23 -14.92 0.19
N LEU A 175 -6.65 -15.17 -1.06
CA LEU A 175 -7.69 -16.16 -1.38
C LEU A 175 -7.28 -17.57 -0.91
N ALA A 176 -6.02 -17.97 -1.10
CA ALA A 176 -5.47 -19.22 -0.58
C ALA A 176 -5.49 -19.28 0.97
N CYS A 177 -5.12 -18.19 1.64
CA CYS A 177 -5.19 -18.10 3.10
C CYS A 177 -6.64 -18.14 3.62
N ILE A 178 -7.59 -17.46 2.95
CA ILE A 178 -9.02 -17.51 3.27
C ILE A 178 -9.53 -18.96 3.18
N HIS A 179 -9.28 -19.65 2.07
CA HIS A 179 -9.72 -21.04 1.88
C HIS A 179 -9.12 -22.00 2.92
N HIS A 180 -7.89 -21.75 3.38
CA HIS A 180 -7.22 -22.59 4.38
C HIS A 180 -7.63 -22.28 5.83
N ILE A 181 -7.91 -21.01 6.15
CA ILE A 181 -8.11 -20.53 7.53
C ILE A 181 -9.60 -20.43 7.89
N SER A 182 -10.48 -20.10 6.92
CA SER A 182 -11.90 -19.75 7.16
C SER A 182 -12.58 -20.72 8.13
N SER A 183 -12.63 -22.01 7.80
CA SER A 183 -13.08 -23.08 8.72
C SER A 183 -14.42 -22.85 9.45
N GLY A 184 -15.30 -22.00 8.90
CA GLY A 184 -16.57 -21.60 9.51
C GLY A 184 -16.48 -20.44 10.52
N LYS A 185 -15.38 -19.68 10.51
CA LYS A 185 -15.15 -18.49 11.35
C LYS A 185 -15.24 -17.22 10.50
N LYS A 186 -15.71 -16.13 11.10
CA LYS A 186 -15.61 -14.80 10.48
C LYS A 186 -14.12 -14.43 10.32
N LEU A 187 -13.78 -13.83 9.17
CA LEU A 187 -12.43 -13.40 8.84
C LEU A 187 -12.37 -11.89 8.63
N ALA A 188 -11.24 -11.30 9.02
CA ALA A 188 -10.84 -9.97 8.61
C ALA A 188 -9.64 -10.06 7.66
N LEU A 189 -9.53 -9.15 6.70
CA LEU A 189 -8.40 -9.04 5.79
C LEU A 189 -7.70 -7.70 6.01
N GLY A 190 -6.37 -7.68 5.97
CA GLY A 190 -5.63 -6.44 6.15
C GLY A 190 -4.20 -6.49 5.64
N GLY A 191 -3.53 -5.35 5.71
CA GLY A 191 -2.12 -5.29 5.37
C GLY A 191 -1.58 -3.87 5.43
N ARG A 192 -0.27 -3.75 5.22
CA ARG A 192 0.40 -2.45 5.07
C ARG A 192 0.60 -2.09 3.60
N SER A 193 0.28 -0.86 3.18
CA SER A 193 0.62 -0.30 1.87
C SER A 193 0.15 -1.16 0.68
N MET A 194 1.05 -1.75 -0.11
CA MET A 194 0.71 -2.72 -1.16
C MET A 194 -0.10 -3.92 -0.62
N GLY A 195 0.13 -4.33 0.63
CA GLY A 195 -0.67 -5.34 1.33
C GLY A 195 -2.10 -4.89 1.60
N ALA A 196 -2.30 -3.63 2.00
CA ALA A 196 -3.63 -3.05 2.17
C ALA A 196 -4.43 -3.05 0.85
N ARG A 197 -3.79 -2.66 -0.27
CA ARG A 197 -4.41 -2.77 -1.60
C ARG A 197 -4.80 -4.20 -1.96
N ALA A 198 -3.94 -5.17 -1.67
CA ALA A 198 -4.22 -6.58 -1.94
C ALA A 198 -5.37 -7.12 -1.07
N ALA A 199 -5.50 -6.68 0.18
CA ALA A 199 -6.62 -7.04 1.06
C ALA A 199 -7.97 -6.53 0.52
N VAL A 200 -8.03 -5.26 0.06
CA VAL A 200 -9.26 -4.69 -0.55
C VAL A 200 -9.67 -5.46 -1.80
N ILE A 201 -8.72 -5.75 -2.70
CA ILE A 201 -9.02 -6.52 -3.92
C ILE A 201 -9.45 -7.96 -3.57
N ALA A 202 -8.78 -8.61 -2.62
CA ALA A 202 -9.13 -9.96 -2.19
C ALA A 202 -10.50 -10.03 -1.51
N ALA A 203 -10.93 -9.00 -0.77
CA ALA A 203 -12.29 -8.91 -0.26
C ALA A 203 -13.32 -8.89 -1.40
N MET A 204 -13.09 -8.05 -2.42
CA MET A 204 -13.96 -7.92 -3.60
C MET A 204 -13.93 -9.13 -4.54
N GLU A 205 -12.87 -9.94 -4.51
CA GLU A 205 -12.78 -11.23 -5.24
C GLU A 205 -13.27 -12.43 -4.41
N SER A 206 -13.50 -12.27 -3.10
CA SER A 206 -13.98 -13.35 -2.22
C SER A 206 -15.49 -13.56 -2.31
N ALA A 207 -15.94 -14.76 -1.96
CA ALA A 207 -17.36 -15.09 -1.79
C ALA A 207 -17.89 -14.81 -0.37
N GLU A 208 -17.09 -14.17 0.49
CA GLU A 208 -17.43 -13.94 1.90
C GLU A 208 -18.34 -12.71 2.02
N ASP A 209 -19.55 -12.89 2.53
CA ASP A 209 -20.57 -11.83 2.53
C ASP A 209 -20.31 -10.73 3.57
N GLU A 210 -19.49 -10.95 4.60
CA GLU A 210 -19.13 -9.97 5.63
C GLU A 210 -17.62 -9.92 5.88
N VAL A 211 -16.87 -9.32 4.94
CA VAL A 211 -15.44 -9.03 5.13
C VAL A 211 -15.25 -7.73 5.90
N GLU A 212 -14.31 -7.75 6.86
CA GLU A 212 -13.87 -6.58 7.62
C GLU A 212 -12.41 -6.26 7.24
N LEU A 213 -12.12 -5.00 6.93
CA LEU A 213 -10.86 -4.57 6.32
C LEU A 213 -10.01 -3.73 7.27
N VAL A 214 -8.74 -4.10 7.45
CA VAL A 214 -7.76 -3.34 8.26
C VAL A 214 -6.62 -2.83 7.38
N LEU A 215 -6.67 -1.55 7.04
CA LEU A 215 -5.87 -0.92 5.97
C LEU A 215 -4.80 0.00 6.56
N VAL A 216 -3.63 -0.58 6.85
CA VAL A 216 -2.48 0.14 7.41
C VAL A 216 -1.72 0.86 6.28
N SER A 217 -1.44 2.16 6.42
CA SER A 217 -0.77 2.99 5.41
C SER A 217 -1.36 2.79 4.00
N TYR A 218 -2.69 2.86 3.82
CA TYR A 218 -3.29 2.61 2.51
C TYR A 218 -2.77 3.64 1.48
N PRO A 219 -2.16 3.25 0.34
CA PRO A 219 -1.51 4.20 -0.56
C PRO A 219 -2.56 4.82 -1.51
N LEU A 220 -3.43 5.65 -0.95
CA LEU A 220 -4.55 6.33 -1.62
C LEU A 220 -4.06 7.19 -2.78
N LYS A 221 -3.00 7.96 -2.56
CA LYS A 221 -2.29 8.74 -3.57
C LYS A 221 -1.21 7.87 -4.22
N GLY A 222 -1.45 7.49 -5.47
CA GLY A 222 -0.49 6.78 -6.30
C GLY A 222 0.42 7.73 -7.10
N PRO A 223 1.50 7.21 -7.72
CA PRO A 223 2.41 8.03 -8.54
C PRO A 223 1.78 8.68 -9.79
N LYS A 224 0.53 8.32 -10.15
CA LYS A 224 -0.19 8.77 -11.35
C LYS A 224 -1.73 8.85 -11.18
N GLU A 225 -2.25 8.48 -10.02
CA GLU A 225 -3.67 8.13 -9.82
C GLU A 225 -4.08 8.33 -8.36
N VAL A 226 -5.34 8.67 -8.10
CA VAL A 226 -5.96 8.48 -6.77
C VAL A 226 -6.70 7.14 -6.80
N ARG A 227 -6.62 6.36 -5.72
CA ARG A 227 -7.12 4.99 -5.64
C ARG A 227 -8.44 4.84 -4.88
N SER A 228 -9.21 5.92 -4.81
CA SER A 228 -10.49 6.00 -4.11
C SER A 228 -11.53 5.01 -4.64
N GLN A 229 -11.65 4.86 -5.96
CA GLN A 229 -12.77 4.12 -6.59
C GLN A 229 -13.01 2.72 -5.99
N ILE A 230 -11.95 1.92 -5.77
CA ILE A 230 -12.10 0.57 -5.21
C ILE A 230 -12.58 0.56 -3.74
N LEU A 231 -12.43 1.67 -3.02
CA LEU A 231 -12.98 1.90 -1.68
C LEU A 231 -14.45 2.35 -1.77
N LEU A 232 -14.79 3.20 -2.73
CA LEU A 232 -16.16 3.66 -3.02
C LEU A 232 -17.08 2.54 -3.55
N ASP A 233 -16.48 1.55 -4.21
CA ASP A 233 -17.12 0.35 -4.73
C ASP A 233 -17.42 -0.70 -3.63
N LEU A 234 -16.85 -0.56 -2.41
CA LEU A 234 -17.08 -1.50 -1.32
C LEU A 234 -18.57 -1.52 -0.90
N PRO A 235 -19.21 -2.70 -0.76
CA PRO A 235 -20.59 -2.81 -0.29
C PRO A 235 -20.79 -2.25 1.13
N GLY A 236 -21.95 -1.62 1.41
CA GLY A 236 -22.24 -0.99 2.71
C GLY A 236 -22.36 -1.91 3.94
N LYS A 237 -22.19 -3.22 3.73
CA LYS A 237 -22.04 -4.24 4.78
C LYS A 237 -20.58 -4.47 5.20
N VAL A 238 -19.61 -4.03 4.41
CA VAL A 238 -18.19 -4.04 4.76
C VAL A 238 -17.92 -2.98 5.82
N ARG A 239 -17.09 -3.33 6.82
CA ARG A 239 -16.46 -2.37 7.74
C ARG A 239 -15.00 -2.17 7.36
N VAL A 240 -14.50 -0.94 7.44
CA VAL A 240 -13.10 -0.58 7.12
C VAL A 240 -12.48 0.21 8.27
N LEU A 241 -11.33 -0.22 8.75
CA LEU A 241 -10.45 0.54 9.63
C LEU A 241 -9.23 1.00 8.82
N PHE A 242 -9.06 2.30 8.69
CA PHE A 242 -7.82 2.89 8.21
C PHE A 242 -6.86 3.10 9.40
N VAL A 243 -5.58 2.76 9.23
CA VAL A 243 -4.53 3.09 10.21
C VAL A 243 -3.45 3.85 9.47
N VAL A 244 -3.36 5.16 9.68
CA VAL A 244 -2.60 6.08 8.81
C VAL A 244 -1.71 6.98 9.65
N GLY A 245 -0.46 7.17 9.21
CA GLY A 245 0.42 8.14 9.84
C GLY A 245 0.02 9.56 9.44
N GLU A 246 0.00 10.48 10.39
CA GLU A 246 -0.35 11.89 10.18
C GLU A 246 0.39 12.54 8.99
N ARG A 247 1.66 12.15 8.77
CA ARG A 247 2.52 12.65 7.69
C ARG A 247 2.65 11.67 6.53
N ASP A 248 1.68 10.76 6.33
CA ASP A 248 1.65 9.83 5.20
C ASP A 248 1.34 10.56 3.88
N ALA A 249 2.39 11.00 3.17
CA ALA A 249 2.27 11.65 1.87
C ALA A 249 1.62 10.77 0.77
N MET A 250 1.41 9.47 1.01
CA MET A 250 0.67 8.56 0.14
C MET A 250 -0.78 8.33 0.62
N CYS A 251 -1.15 8.80 1.81
CA CYS A 251 -2.51 8.82 2.34
C CYS A 251 -2.81 10.13 3.11
N PRO A 252 -2.85 11.30 2.42
CA PRO A 252 -3.18 12.57 3.06
C PRO A 252 -4.55 12.49 3.77
N LEU A 253 -4.63 12.98 5.01
CA LEU A 253 -5.82 12.81 5.86
C LEU A 253 -7.04 13.58 5.33
N ASP A 254 -6.82 14.73 4.69
CA ASP A 254 -7.83 15.52 3.98
C ASP A 254 -8.48 14.70 2.85
N LEU A 255 -7.67 14.18 1.93
CA LEU A 255 -8.12 13.34 0.81
C LEU A 255 -8.71 12.00 1.28
N LEU A 256 -8.26 11.48 2.43
CA LEU A 256 -8.86 10.30 3.03
C LEU A 256 -10.26 10.60 3.58
N GLU A 257 -10.46 11.74 4.24
CA GLU A 257 -11.77 12.10 4.82
C GLU A 257 -12.82 12.38 3.73
N GLU A 258 -12.45 13.04 2.64
CA GLU A 258 -13.28 13.17 1.43
C GLU A 258 -13.77 11.78 0.96
N VAL A 259 -12.84 10.84 0.77
CA VAL A 259 -13.15 9.48 0.29
C VAL A 259 -13.97 8.71 1.31
N ARG A 260 -13.71 8.86 2.61
CA ARG A 260 -14.50 8.25 3.69
C ARG A 260 -15.95 8.74 3.72
N GLY A 261 -16.19 10.02 3.42
CA GLY A 261 -17.52 10.60 3.30
C GLY A 261 -18.32 10.09 2.10
N GLU A 262 -17.66 9.73 1.01
CA GLU A 262 -18.27 9.12 -0.18
C GLU A 262 -18.45 7.59 -0.09
N MET A 263 -17.77 6.91 0.85
CA MET A 263 -17.80 5.45 0.99
C MET A 263 -19.17 4.93 1.46
N LYS A 264 -19.68 3.91 0.75
CA LYS A 264 -20.86 3.14 1.20
C LYS A 264 -20.53 2.24 2.39
N ALA A 265 -19.31 1.68 2.41
CA ALA A 265 -18.79 0.85 3.49
C ALA A 265 -18.46 1.72 4.71
N ARG A 266 -18.80 1.24 5.91
CA ARG A 266 -18.60 2.01 7.16
C ARG A 266 -17.11 2.13 7.44
N SER A 267 -16.61 3.34 7.65
CA SER A 267 -15.17 3.59 7.84
C SER A 267 -14.85 4.27 9.17
N GLN A 268 -13.81 3.79 9.86
CA GLN A 268 -13.19 4.41 11.03
C GLN A 268 -11.69 4.61 10.75
N LEU A 269 -11.08 5.55 11.47
CA LEU A 269 -9.69 5.98 11.24
C LEU A 269 -8.91 5.98 12.56
N VAL A 270 -7.74 5.35 12.56
CA VAL A 270 -6.70 5.57 13.58
C VAL A 270 -5.58 6.40 12.95
N VAL A 271 -5.37 7.61 13.48
CA VAL A 271 -4.26 8.48 13.12
C VAL A 271 -3.09 8.19 14.06
N VAL A 272 -1.90 7.98 13.51
CA VAL A 272 -0.66 7.86 14.30
C VAL A 272 0.06 9.20 14.24
N SER A 273 0.07 9.89 15.38
CA SER A 273 0.65 11.22 15.57
C SER A 273 2.12 11.22 15.16
N GLY A 274 2.51 12.15 14.30
CA GLY A 274 3.89 12.27 13.83
C GLY A 274 4.48 11.04 13.13
N ALA A 275 3.67 10.14 12.54
CA ALA A 275 4.14 9.01 11.74
C ALA A 275 4.06 9.26 10.21
N ASP A 276 4.91 8.60 9.42
CA ASP A 276 4.88 8.63 7.95
C ASP A 276 4.32 7.34 7.32
N HIS A 277 4.42 7.18 5.98
CA HIS A 277 4.01 5.95 5.27
C HIS A 277 4.82 4.70 5.70
N GLY A 278 6.01 4.90 6.28
CA GLY A 278 6.83 3.89 6.95
C GLY A 278 6.18 3.32 8.22
N MET A 279 5.31 4.12 8.85
CA MET A 279 5.05 4.16 10.29
C MET A 279 6.28 4.58 11.11
N HIS A 280 7.15 5.42 10.54
CA HIS A 280 8.30 5.99 11.25
C HIS A 280 7.96 7.31 11.94
N THR A 281 8.38 7.44 13.19
CA THR A 281 8.05 8.58 14.06
C THR A 281 9.31 9.32 14.52
N LYS A 282 9.12 10.47 15.18
CA LYS A 282 10.20 11.19 15.87
C LYS A 282 9.71 11.55 17.28
N PRO A 283 10.37 11.11 18.36
CA PRO A 283 11.55 10.23 18.38
C PRO A 283 11.20 8.76 18.09
N ALA A 284 11.98 8.09 17.23
CA ALA A 284 11.73 6.71 16.76
C ALA A 284 11.57 5.63 17.85
N ARG A 285 11.94 5.93 19.11
CA ARG A 285 11.67 5.05 20.27
C ARG A 285 10.18 4.72 20.44
N VAL A 286 9.26 5.58 19.99
CA VAL A 286 7.80 5.36 20.12
C VAL A 286 7.19 4.54 18.97
N GLU A 287 7.95 4.21 17.90
CA GLU A 287 7.46 3.39 16.77
C GLU A 287 6.99 1.99 17.21
N ARG A 288 7.58 1.45 18.30
CA ARG A 288 7.14 0.19 18.89
C ARG A 288 5.82 0.34 19.64
N GLU A 289 5.73 1.34 20.48
CA GLU A 289 4.55 1.61 21.32
C GLU A 289 3.32 1.96 20.46
N CYS A 290 3.46 2.89 19.51
CA CYS A 290 2.39 3.24 18.57
C CYS A 290 2.04 2.06 17.64
N GLY A 291 3.03 1.25 17.26
CA GLY A 291 2.81 0.05 16.44
C GLY A 291 2.05 -1.06 17.17
N GLU A 292 2.38 -1.31 18.44
CA GLU A 292 1.63 -2.26 19.28
C GLU A 292 0.22 -1.70 19.62
N GLU A 293 0.09 -0.40 19.87
CA GLU A 293 -1.18 0.23 20.23
C GLU A 293 -2.18 0.26 19.06
N THR A 294 -1.72 0.60 17.85
CA THR A 294 -2.56 0.48 16.63
C THR A 294 -2.99 -0.96 16.34
N GLY A 295 -2.14 -1.95 16.67
CA GLY A 295 -2.51 -3.36 16.64
C GLY A 295 -3.64 -3.69 17.62
N ARG A 296 -3.51 -3.24 18.88
CA ARG A 296 -4.52 -3.43 19.94
C ARG A 296 -5.87 -2.82 19.54
N LEU A 297 -5.87 -1.55 19.10
CA LEU A 297 -7.08 -0.85 18.66
C LEU A 297 -7.74 -1.53 17.46
N ALA A 298 -6.98 -2.07 16.50
CA ALA A 298 -7.53 -2.82 15.38
C ALA A 298 -8.19 -4.15 15.80
N ALA A 299 -7.66 -4.82 16.83
CA ALA A 299 -8.28 -6.01 17.40
C ALA A 299 -9.58 -5.69 18.16
N GLU A 300 -9.62 -4.59 18.90
CA GLU A 300 -10.82 -4.12 19.62
C GLU A 300 -11.90 -3.59 18.68
N TRP A 301 -11.52 -2.95 17.57
CA TRP A 301 -12.45 -2.52 16.53
C TRP A 301 -13.15 -3.69 15.84
N LEU A 302 -12.42 -4.78 15.56
CA LEU A 302 -13.01 -6.02 15.05
C LEU A 302 -14.00 -6.63 16.06
N ALA A 303 -13.64 -6.64 17.35
CA ALA A 303 -14.54 -7.05 18.44
C ALA A 303 -15.77 -6.13 18.62
N GLY A 304 -15.80 -4.95 18.00
CA GLY A 304 -16.90 -3.98 18.09
C GLY A 304 -16.78 -2.96 19.22
N ASN A 305 -15.62 -2.90 19.90
CA ASN A 305 -15.42 -2.11 21.12
C ASN A 305 -14.93 -0.67 20.86
N VAL A 306 -14.58 -0.32 19.62
CA VAL A 306 -14.14 1.05 19.24
C VAL A 306 -15.32 1.79 18.61
N ALA A 307 -15.89 2.76 19.34
CA ALA A 307 -17.05 3.53 18.92
C ALA A 307 -16.70 4.77 18.09
N ASP A 308 -15.52 5.36 18.29
CA ASP A 308 -15.16 6.66 17.72
C ASP A 308 -14.94 6.60 16.20
N ALA A 309 -15.34 7.67 15.50
CA ALA A 309 -15.13 7.80 14.06
C ALA A 309 -13.66 8.03 13.69
N VAL A 310 -12.90 8.65 14.60
CA VAL A 310 -11.45 8.90 14.51
C VAL A 310 -10.82 8.70 15.90
N THR A 311 -9.67 8.04 15.97
CA THR A 311 -8.87 7.85 17.20
C THR A 311 -7.42 8.24 16.91
N TYR A 312 -6.73 8.86 17.87
CA TYR A 312 -5.33 9.27 17.75
C TYR A 312 -4.42 8.39 18.61
N VAL A 313 -3.21 8.10 18.13
CA VAL A 313 -2.19 7.28 18.80
C VAL A 313 -0.85 7.99 18.81
N GLY A 314 -0.31 8.21 20.01
CA GLY A 314 0.90 9.01 20.25
C GLY A 314 0.57 10.46 20.59
N GLU A 315 1.49 11.12 21.30
CA GLU A 315 1.37 12.53 21.69
C GLU A 315 1.36 13.45 20.45
N GLU A 316 0.57 14.53 20.49
CA GLU A 316 0.76 15.68 19.58
C GLU A 316 2.09 16.36 19.93
N GLY A 317 2.88 16.78 18.92
CA GLY A 317 4.29 17.18 19.10
C GLY A 317 4.69 18.50 18.45
#